data_AF-A0A524AW60-F1
#
_entry.id   AF-A0A524AW60-F1
#
_cell.length_a   1.000
_cell.length_b   1.000
_cell.length_c   1.000
_cell.angle_alpha   90.00
_cell.angle_beta   90.00
_cell.angle_gamma   90.00
#
_symmetry.space_group_name_H-M   'P 1'
#
loop_
_entity.id
_entity.type
_entity.pdbx_description
1 polymer ?
#
loop_
_entity_poly.entity_id
_entity_poly.type
_entity_poly.pdbx_seq_one_letter_code
_entity_poly.pdbx_strand_id
1 'polypeptide(L)'
;MSQVALLVLEDGTIFHGKSIGANGDTVGEVVFNTSMTGYQEILTDPSYTQQIVALTYPHIGNTGINSVDEESGKIYAAGLIIRDLPLML
;
A
#
# COMPACT_ATOMS: atom_id res chain seq x y z
N MET A 1 -16.94 -4.86 -11.61
CA MET A 1 -17.05 -5.72 -10.40
C MET A 1 -15.82 -5.47 -9.55
N SER A 2 -15.94 -5.37 -8.22
CA SER A 2 -14.77 -5.27 -7.35
C SER A 2 -14.01 -6.59 -7.36
N GLN A 3 -12.74 -6.55 -7.73
CA GLN A 3 -11.88 -7.72 -7.67
C GLN A 3 -11.49 -8.01 -6.21
N VAL A 4 -11.63 -9.26 -5.80
CA VAL A 4 -11.25 -9.71 -4.45
C VAL A 4 -9.72 -9.77 -4.36
N ALA A 5 -9.18 -9.38 -3.21
CA ALA A 5 -7.78 -9.53 -2.85
C ALA A 5 -7.64 -10.22 -1.50
N LEU A 6 -6.53 -10.92 -1.28
CA LEU A 6 -6.22 -11.63 -0.04
C LEU A 6 -4.81 -11.24 0.42
N LEU A 7 -4.66 -10.99 1.71
CA LEU A 7 -3.35 -10.97 2.38
C LEU A 7 -3.28 -12.21 3.26
N VAL A 8 -2.27 -13.03 3.05
CA VAL A 8 -2.01 -14.26 3.81
C VAL A 8 -0.68 -14.09 4.53
N LEU A 9 -0.69 -14.29 5.85
CA LEU A 9 0.52 -14.24 6.68
C LEU A 9 1.07 -15.64 6.92
N GLU A 10 2.35 -15.73 7.29
CA GLU A 10 3.03 -17.01 7.54
C GLU A 10 2.40 -17.85 8.65
N ASP A 11 1.73 -17.20 9.62
CA ASP A 11 1.04 -17.84 10.73
C ASP A 11 -0.33 -18.43 10.34
N GLY A 12 -0.72 -18.30 9.06
CA GLY A 12 -2.00 -18.75 8.52
C GLY A 12 -3.13 -17.73 8.67
N THR A 13 -2.88 -16.54 9.20
CA THR A 13 -3.86 -15.45 9.25
C THR A 13 -4.19 -14.97 7.84
N ILE A 14 -5.48 -14.81 7.55
CA ILE A 14 -5.98 -14.38 6.23
C ILE A 14 -6.85 -13.13 6.38
N PHE A 15 -6.47 -12.06 5.71
CA PHE A 15 -7.27 -10.85 5.57
C PHE A 15 -7.91 -10.81 4.17
N HIS A 16 -9.22 -10.60 4.15
CA HIS A 16 -10.00 -10.47 2.93
C HIS A 16 -10.18 -8.99 2.60
N GLY A 17 -9.94 -8.62 1.35
CA GLY A 17 -10.03 -7.25 0.90
C GLY A 17 -10.48 -7.13 -0.55
N LYS A 18 -10.39 -5.91 -1.04
CA LYS A 18 -10.67 -5.54 -2.44
C LYS A 18 -9.37 -5.05 -3.07
N SER A 19 -9.09 -5.50 -4.29
CA SER A 19 -7.98 -4.96 -5.06
C SER A 19 -8.26 -3.51 -5.46
N ILE A 20 -7.27 -2.64 -5.21
CA ILE A 20 -7.27 -1.22 -5.57
C ILE A 20 -6.09 -0.86 -6.49
N GLY A 21 -5.23 -1.83 -6.80
CA GLY A 21 -3.98 -1.61 -7.51
C GLY A 21 -3.80 -2.57 -8.68
N ALA A 22 -2.55 -2.92 -8.97
CA ALA A 22 -2.20 -3.81 -10.05
C ALA A 22 -2.74 -5.25 -9.83
N ASN A 23 -2.99 -5.94 -10.94
CA ASN A 23 -3.32 -7.36 -10.94
C ASN A 23 -2.07 -8.22 -10.70
N GLY A 24 -2.26 -9.33 -9.99
CA GLY A 24 -1.21 -10.32 -9.74
C GLY A 24 -1.07 -10.62 -8.25
N ASP A 25 0.04 -11.26 -7.92
CA ASP A 25 0.46 -11.61 -6.57
C ASP A 25 1.86 -11.05 -6.29
N THR A 26 2.13 -10.82 -5.01
CA THR A 26 3.43 -10.35 -4.52
C THR A 26 3.70 -11.02 -3.19
N VAL A 27 4.97 -11.17 -2.86
CA VAL A 27 5.44 -11.73 -1.59
C VAL A 27 6.48 -10.78 -1.02
N GLY A 28 6.39 -10.51 0.27
CA GLY A 28 7.31 -9.61 0.96
C GLY A 28 7.09 -9.62 2.46
N GLU A 29 7.99 -8.97 3.18
CA GLU A 29 7.86 -8.73 4.61
C GLU A 29 6.73 -7.73 4.85
N VAL A 30 5.76 -8.09 5.71
CA VAL A 30 4.69 -7.15 6.09
C VAL A 30 5.20 -6.24 7.20
N VAL A 31 5.23 -4.94 6.92
CA VAL A 31 5.61 -3.89 7.87
C VAL A 31 4.46 -2.92 8.06
N PHE A 32 4.45 -2.19 9.17
CA PHE A 32 3.48 -1.11 9.39
C PHE A 32 4.16 0.24 9.56
N ASN A 33 3.51 1.30 9.09
CA ASN A 33 3.95 2.67 9.27
C ASN A 33 2.81 3.52 9.86
N THR A 34 3.14 4.32 10.88
CA THR A 34 2.20 5.13 11.67
C THR A 34 1.99 6.55 11.13
N SER A 35 2.65 6.91 10.03
CA SER A 35 2.45 8.18 9.34
C SER A 35 1.00 8.35 8.90
N MET A 36 0.45 9.54 9.14
CA MET A 36 -0.91 9.91 8.73
C MET A 36 -0.97 10.61 7.36
N THR A 37 0.19 11.02 6.85
CA THR A 37 0.38 11.74 5.58
C THR A 37 1.63 11.21 4.88
N GLY A 38 1.86 11.62 3.64
CA GLY A 38 3.08 11.28 2.89
C GLY A 38 3.12 9.84 2.39
N TYR A 39 1.97 9.28 2.01
CA TYR A 39 1.90 7.89 1.54
C TYR A 39 2.64 7.69 0.21
N GLN A 40 2.79 8.73 -0.62
CA GLN A 40 3.49 8.60 -1.89
C GLN A 40 4.99 8.48 -1.67
N GLU A 41 5.54 9.36 -0.83
CA GLU A 41 6.93 9.39 -0.39
C GLU A 41 7.31 8.02 0.19
N ILE A 42 6.48 7.49 1.10
CA ILE A 42 6.64 6.15 1.69
C ILE A 42 6.70 5.05 0.62
N LEU A 43 5.80 5.07 -0.36
CA LEU A 43 5.78 4.03 -1.41
C LEU A 43 6.98 4.11 -2.37
N THR A 44 7.55 5.31 -2.52
CA THR A 44 8.72 5.57 -3.38
C THR A 44 10.05 5.49 -2.62
N ASP A 45 10.07 5.32 -1.31
CA ASP A 45 11.31 5.19 -0.53
C ASP A 45 11.98 3.82 -0.80
N PRO A 46 13.24 3.78 -1.28
CA PRO A 46 13.99 2.55 -1.51
C PRO A 46 14.10 1.60 -0.31
N SER A 47 13.95 2.11 0.91
CA SER A 47 14.01 1.35 2.15
C SER A 47 12.90 0.29 2.26
N TYR A 48 11.78 0.47 1.53
CA TYR A 48 10.66 -0.49 1.51
C TYR A 48 10.78 -1.58 0.42
N THR A 49 11.95 -1.73 -0.20
CA THR A 49 12.18 -2.80 -1.19
C THR A 49 11.84 -4.18 -0.62
N GLN A 50 11.03 -4.97 -1.33
CA GLN A 50 10.53 -6.29 -0.88
C GLN A 50 9.64 -6.27 0.36
N GLN A 51 9.14 -5.09 0.76
CA GLN A 51 8.21 -4.94 1.88
C GLN A 51 6.81 -4.60 1.41
N ILE A 52 5.81 -5.17 2.07
CA ILE A 52 4.40 -4.86 1.90
C ILE A 52 4.01 -3.91 3.04
N VAL A 53 3.70 -2.67 2.71
CA VAL A 53 3.49 -1.61 3.70
C VAL A 53 2.02 -1.54 4.12
N ALA A 54 1.75 -1.71 5.41
CA ALA A 54 0.46 -1.44 6.02
C ALA A 54 0.44 -0.04 6.65
N LEU A 55 -0.38 0.86 6.09
CA LEU A 55 -0.55 2.19 6.67
C LEU A 55 -1.63 2.15 7.74
N THR A 56 -1.33 2.66 8.94
CA THR A 56 -2.29 2.61 10.05
C THR A 56 -3.37 3.69 9.96
N TYR A 57 -3.11 4.77 9.21
CA TYR A 57 -4.13 5.79 8.96
C TYR A 57 -5.20 5.25 8.00
N PRO A 58 -6.49 5.38 8.31
CA PRO A 58 -7.52 4.61 7.63
C PRO A 58 -7.79 5.05 6.19
N HIS A 59 -7.65 6.33 5.87
CA HIS A 59 -7.97 6.88 4.55
C HIS A 59 -6.69 7.25 3.80
N ILE A 60 -6.30 6.43 2.82
CA ILE A 60 -5.07 6.63 2.03
C ILE A 60 -5.45 6.96 0.60
N GLY A 61 -4.83 7.99 0.02
CA GLY A 61 -5.15 8.47 -1.34
C GLY A 61 -5.99 9.75 -1.39
N ASN A 62 -6.19 10.42 -0.25
CA ASN A 62 -6.98 11.65 -0.14
C ASN A 62 -6.40 12.85 -0.92
N THR A 63 -5.08 12.88 -1.14
CA THR A 63 -4.38 13.97 -1.86
C THR A 63 -3.95 13.59 -3.27
N GLY A 64 -4.29 12.37 -3.75
CA GLY A 64 -3.86 11.89 -5.05
C GLY A 64 -2.35 11.61 -5.12
N ILE A 65 -1.73 11.79 -6.28
CA ILE A 65 -0.27 11.69 -6.44
C ILE A 65 0.24 12.85 -7.29
N ASN A 66 1.51 13.23 -7.10
CA ASN A 66 2.17 14.23 -7.93
C ASN A 66 3.69 13.94 -8.03
N SER A 67 4.37 14.52 -9.02
CA SER A 67 5.79 14.22 -9.25
C SER A 67 6.76 14.84 -8.23
N VAL A 68 6.30 15.71 -7.33
CA VAL A 68 7.14 16.39 -6.33
C VAL A 68 7.33 15.51 -5.08
N ASP A 69 6.33 14.71 -4.76
CA ASP A 69 6.31 13.82 -3.59
C ASP A 69 6.88 12.41 -3.90
N GLU A 70 7.63 12.26 -5.00
CA GLU A 70 8.41 11.05 -5.28
C GLU A 70 9.80 11.16 -4.64
N GLU A 71 10.06 10.38 -3.59
CA GLU A 71 11.39 10.28 -2.97
C GLU A 71 12.41 9.59 -3.88
N SER A 72 11.93 8.77 -4.82
CA SER A 72 12.77 8.13 -5.84
C SER A 72 11.95 7.78 -7.08
N GLY A 73 12.63 7.52 -8.19
CA GLY A 73 12.02 7.42 -9.53
C GLY A 73 11.14 6.19 -9.82
N LYS A 74 10.66 5.48 -8.79
CA LYS A 74 9.65 4.40 -8.91
C LYS A 74 9.06 4.05 -7.54
N ILE A 75 8.00 3.26 -7.55
CA ILE A 75 7.49 2.58 -6.36
C ILE A 75 8.46 1.44 -5.98
N TYR A 76 8.97 1.45 -4.76
CA TYR A 76 9.89 0.42 -4.23
C TYR A 76 9.18 -0.58 -3.32
N ALA A 77 8.11 -0.17 -2.65
CA ALA A 77 7.26 -1.08 -1.89
C ALA A 77 6.73 -2.22 -2.78
N ALA A 78 6.79 -3.44 -2.27
CA ALA A 78 6.31 -4.64 -2.96
C ALA A 78 4.77 -4.72 -2.97
N GLY A 79 4.11 -4.05 -2.02
CA GLY A 79 2.66 -3.98 -1.91
C GLY A 79 2.21 -2.92 -0.90
N LEU A 80 0.91 -2.65 -0.89
CA LEU A 80 0.28 -1.67 -0.02
C LEU A 80 -0.99 -2.27 0.59
N ILE A 81 -1.16 -2.13 1.91
CA ILE A 81 -2.34 -2.52 2.67
C ILE A 81 -2.94 -1.27 3.32
N ILE A 82 -4.21 -1.01 3.06
CA ILE A 82 -4.96 0.14 3.61
C ILE A 82 -6.34 -0.29 4.08
N ARG A 83 -6.96 0.54 4.92
CA ARG A 83 -8.33 0.31 5.39
C ARG A 83 -9.37 0.80 4.39
N ASP A 84 -9.20 1.99 3.84
CA ASP A 84 -10.17 2.63 2.96
C ASP A 84 -9.47 3.51 1.91
N LEU A 85 -9.91 3.38 0.65
CA LEU A 85 -9.52 4.26 -0.45
C LEU A 85 -10.66 5.26 -0.66
N PRO A 86 -10.49 6.54 -0.30
CA PRO A 86 -11.52 7.54 -0.50
C PRO A 86 -11.81 7.70 -2.00
N LEU A 87 -13.10 7.76 -2.35
CA LEU A 87 -13.52 8.13 -3.69
C LEU A 87 -13.19 9.62 -3.88
N MET A 88 -12.28 9.93 -4.80
CA MET A 88 -12.18 11.30 -5.31
C MET A 88 -13.47 11.61 -6.07
N LEU A 89 -14.29 12.51 -5.50
CA LEU A 89 -15.45 13.11 -6.15
C LEU A 89 -14.99 14.24 -7.08
#